data_AF-A0A7W2YDG1-F1
#
_entry.id   AF-A0A7W2YDG1-F1
#
_cell.length_a   1.000
_cell.length_b   1.000
_cell.length_c   1.000
_cell.angle_alpha   90.00
_cell.angle_beta   90.00
_cell.angle_gamma   90.00
#
_symmetry.space_group_name_H-M   'P 1'
#
loop_
_entity.id
_entity.type
_entity.pdbx_description
1 polymer ?
#
loop_
_entity_poly.entity_id
_entity_poly.type
_entity_poly.pdbx_seq_one_letter_code
_entity_poly.pdbx_strand_id
1 'polypeptide(L)'
;MLKITIGSILGLFVSMVGFSLLTVFNIQINLTVITNIIIAAATVVATLIHLDSQNKARKDRIWDMNKTVLLDLAHALSEAIEATENELHNLQNYDERENQVESKAYAFTNIKDKIDYALNVYSPLMDKGLITSIGEHNKIDKRTTFEVNYQDLDHKDAYEIMLKSHKELYGKVLVFIGKISGVKYK
;
A
#
# COMPACT_ATOMS: atom_id res chain seq x y z
N MET A 1 22.55 16.47 -2.32
CA MET A 1 24.02 16.51 -2.54
C MET A 1 24.43 15.51 -3.61
N LEU A 2 24.47 14.19 -3.35
CA LEU A 2 24.95 13.18 -4.31
C LEU A 2 24.34 13.25 -5.73
N LYS A 3 23.02 13.43 -5.85
CA LYS A 3 22.33 13.55 -7.15
C LYS A 3 22.77 14.76 -7.97
N ILE A 4 23.06 15.88 -7.29
CA ILE A 4 23.52 17.11 -7.93
C ILE A 4 24.96 16.93 -8.40
N THR A 5 25.81 16.32 -7.56
CA THR A 5 27.22 16.06 -7.88
C THR A 5 27.37 15.11 -9.07
N ILE A 6 26.60 14.02 -9.11
CA ILE A 6 26.58 13.07 -10.25
C ILE A 6 26.08 13.78 -11.51
N GLY A 7 25.02 14.58 -11.41
CA GLY A 7 24.49 15.37 -12.53
C GLY A 7 25.53 16.33 -13.12
N SER A 8 26.27 17.06 -12.28
CA SER A 8 27.32 17.97 -12.73
C SER A 8 28.48 17.26 -13.44
N ILE A 9 28.92 16.12 -12.92
CA ILE A 9 30.02 15.34 -13.53
C ILE A 9 29.58 14.79 -14.89
N LEU A 10 28.36 14.25 -14.99
CA LEU A 10 27.79 13.76 -16.25
C LEU A 10 27.66 14.90 -17.27
N GLY A 11 27.16 16.07 -16.83
CA GLY A 11 26.97 17.23 -17.69
C GLY A 11 28.28 17.77 -18.26
N LEU A 12 29.33 17.85 -17.44
CA LEU A 12 30.67 18.25 -17.90
C LEU A 12 31.26 17.24 -18.90
N PHE A 13 31.09 15.94 -18.64
CA PHE A 13 31.58 14.89 -19.54
C PHE A 13 30.88 14.95 -20.91
N VAL A 14 29.56 15.06 -20.93
CA VAL A 14 28.77 15.18 -22.16
C VAL A 14 29.12 16.46 -22.93
N SER A 15 29.32 17.58 -22.22
CA SER A 15 29.76 18.85 -22.82
C SER A 15 31.13 18.72 -23.50
N MET A 16 32.09 18.10 -22.82
CA MET A 16 33.45 17.91 -23.35
C MET A 16 33.47 17.00 -24.58
N VAL A 17 32.75 15.88 -24.53
CA VAL A 17 32.61 14.97 -25.68
C VAL A 17 31.89 15.66 -26.83
N GLY A 18 30.79 16.36 -26.56
CA GLY A 18 30.05 17.12 -27.58
C GLY A 18 30.89 18.20 -28.25
N PHE A 19 31.66 18.97 -27.48
CA PHE A 19 32.56 19.99 -27.99
C PHE A 19 33.67 19.38 -28.85
N SER A 20 34.28 18.27 -28.41
CA SER A 20 35.33 17.59 -29.17
C SER A 20 34.82 17.07 -30.53
N LEU A 21 33.59 16.54 -30.58
CA LEU A 21 32.96 16.08 -31.81
C LEU A 21 32.67 17.23 -32.78
N LEU A 22 32.18 18.36 -32.29
CA LEU A 22 31.94 19.55 -33.10
C LEU A 22 33.23 20.05 -33.77
N THR A 23 34.33 20.06 -33.04
CA THR A 23 35.64 20.52 -33.53
C THR A 23 36.26 19.53 -34.54
N VAL A 24 36.17 18.22 -34.27
CA VAL A 24 36.73 17.17 -35.15
C VAL A 24 35.98 17.06 -36.48
N PHE A 25 34.66 17.20 -36.46
CA PHE A 25 33.83 17.13 -37.66
C PHE A 25 33.63 18.48 -38.37
N ASN A 26 34.24 19.56 -37.87
CA ASN A 26 34.12 20.92 -38.38
C ASN A 26 32.66 21.34 -38.63
N ILE A 27 31.77 20.95 -37.71
CA ILE A 27 30.33 21.16 -37.84
C ILE A 27 30.05 22.64 -37.58
N GLN A 28 29.61 23.35 -38.61
CA GLN A 28 29.13 24.73 -38.47
C GLN A 28 27.79 24.71 -37.75
N ILE A 29 27.77 25.17 -36.50
CA ILE A 29 26.55 25.34 -35.73
C ILE A 29 25.77 26.52 -36.30
N ASN A 30 24.89 26.26 -37.25
CA ASN A 30 23.93 27.24 -37.74
C ASN A 30 22.75 27.36 -36.75
N LEU A 31 22.05 28.49 -36.78
CA LEU A 31 20.87 28.77 -35.96
C LEU A 31 19.85 27.62 -36.04
N THR A 32 19.67 27.04 -37.23
CA THR A 32 18.79 25.88 -37.47
C THR A 32 19.16 24.65 -36.64
N VAL A 33 20.46 24.35 -36.47
CA VAL A 33 20.93 23.20 -35.68
C VAL A 33 20.64 23.45 -34.19
N ILE A 34 20.92 24.66 -33.71
CA ILE A 34 20.62 25.06 -32.32
C ILE A 34 19.12 24.96 -32.04
N THR A 35 18.29 25.51 -32.93
CA THR A 35 16.83 25.46 -32.78
C THR A 35 16.33 24.02 -32.71
N ASN A 36 16.82 23.12 -33.58
CA ASN A 36 16.43 21.71 -33.55
C ASN A 36 16.84 21.01 -32.25
N ILE A 37 18.02 21.31 -31.71
CA ILE A 37 18.47 20.77 -30.41
C ILE A 37 17.56 21.26 -29.28
N ILE A 38 17.22 22.55 -29.26
CA ILE A 38 16.33 23.13 -28.23
C ILE A 38 14.94 22.48 -28.30
N ILE A 39 14.38 22.33 -29.51
CA ILE A 39 13.08 21.68 -29.70
C ILE A 39 13.12 20.24 -29.21
N ALA A 40 14.18 19.49 -29.55
CA ALA A 40 14.34 18.11 -29.11
C ALA A 40 14.43 18.01 -27.57
N ALA A 41 15.23 18.86 -26.94
CA ALA A 41 15.36 18.91 -25.47
C ALA A 41 14.03 19.27 -24.79
N ALA A 42 13.31 20.27 -25.30
CA ALA A 42 12.00 20.66 -24.80
C ALA A 42 10.98 19.51 -24.90
N THR A 43 11.01 18.76 -26.01
CA THR A 43 10.14 17.60 -26.22
C THR A 43 10.46 16.47 -25.23
N VAL A 44 11.74 16.21 -24.95
CA VAL A 44 12.15 15.22 -23.94
C VAL A 44 11.68 15.63 -22.54
N VAL A 45 11.85 16.90 -22.16
CA VAL A 45 11.36 17.37 -20.84
C VAL A 45 9.83 17.29 -20.77
N ALA A 46 9.12 17.71 -21.81
CA ALA A 46 7.67 17.65 -21.87
C ALA A 46 7.14 16.21 -21.77
N THR A 47 7.76 15.26 -22.48
CA THR A 47 7.40 13.84 -22.40
C THR A 47 7.67 13.24 -21.02
N LEU A 48 8.78 13.60 -20.38
CA LEU A 48 9.07 13.17 -19.00
C LEU A 48 8.04 13.68 -18.01
N ILE A 49 7.68 14.97 -18.08
CA ILE A 49 6.62 15.56 -17.23
C ILE A 49 5.28 14.89 -17.50
N HIS A 50 4.96 14.65 -18.78
CA HIS A 50 3.71 14.01 -19.15
C HIS A 50 3.62 12.58 -18.62
N LEU A 51 4.70 11.79 -18.71
CA LEU A 51 4.76 10.44 -18.16
C LEU A 51 4.60 10.43 -16.63
N ASP A 52 5.28 11.34 -15.93
CA ASP A 52 5.14 11.46 -14.48
C ASP A 52 3.70 11.85 -14.08
N SER A 53 3.12 12.81 -14.78
CA SER A 53 1.73 13.24 -14.60
C SER A 53 0.74 12.09 -14.84
N GLN A 54 0.92 11.30 -15.90
CA GLN A 54 0.08 10.14 -16.18
C GLN A 54 0.20 9.07 -15.07
N ASN A 55 1.40 8.82 -14.58
CA ASN A 55 1.63 7.86 -13.50
C ASN A 55 0.95 8.29 -12.20
N LYS A 56 1.04 9.59 -11.86
CA LYS A 56 0.35 10.16 -10.70
C LYS A 56 -1.17 10.05 -10.86
N ALA A 57 -1.71 10.45 -12.01
CA ALA A 57 -3.14 10.36 -12.29
C ALA A 57 -3.69 8.92 -12.28
N ARG A 58 -2.87 7.92 -12.65
CA ARG A 58 -3.25 6.51 -12.49
C ARG A 58 -3.35 6.11 -11.01
N LYS A 59 -2.38 6.51 -10.18
CA LYS A 59 -2.41 6.23 -8.74
C LYS A 59 -3.57 6.91 -8.05
N ASP A 60 -3.82 8.18 -8.37
CA ASP A 60 -4.93 8.95 -7.81
C ASP A 60 -6.28 8.32 -8.17
N ARG A 61 -6.45 7.82 -9.40
CA ARG A 61 -7.65 7.06 -9.79
C ARG A 61 -7.82 5.75 -9.03
N ILE A 62 -6.75 4.97 -8.88
CA ILE A 62 -6.79 3.71 -8.11
C ILE A 62 -7.12 4.00 -6.64
N TRP A 63 -6.55 5.06 -6.08
CA TRP A 63 -6.87 5.54 -4.74
C TRP A 63 -8.35 5.91 -4.64
N ASP A 64 -8.83 6.79 -5.51
CA ASP A 64 -10.20 7.31 -5.42
C ASP A 64 -11.27 6.21 -5.56
N MET A 65 -11.00 5.22 -6.40
CA MET A 65 -11.87 4.06 -6.61
C MET A 65 -11.90 3.11 -5.40
N ASN A 66 -10.78 2.93 -4.72
CA ASN A 66 -10.65 1.94 -3.63
C ASN A 66 -10.70 2.54 -2.22
N LYS A 67 -10.61 3.87 -2.06
CA LYS A 67 -10.42 4.55 -0.77
C LYS A 67 -11.46 4.12 0.27
N THR A 68 -12.74 4.08 -0.11
CA THR A 68 -13.82 3.80 0.82
C THR A 68 -13.69 2.38 1.37
N VAL A 69 -13.46 1.41 0.50
CA VAL A 69 -13.31 0.00 0.92
C VAL A 69 -12.07 -0.20 1.77
N LEU A 70 -10.95 0.43 1.42
CA LEU A 70 -9.70 0.29 2.16
C LEU A 70 -9.79 0.93 3.55
N LEU A 71 -10.41 2.12 3.64
CA LEU A 71 -10.60 2.81 4.91
C LEU A 71 -11.62 2.10 5.79
N ASP A 72 -12.73 1.63 5.23
CA ASP A 72 -13.72 0.81 5.93
C ASP A 72 -13.10 -0.49 6.44
N LEU A 73 -12.30 -1.17 5.61
CA LEU A 73 -11.61 -2.41 6.00
C LEU A 73 -10.58 -2.14 7.11
N ALA A 74 -9.80 -1.05 7.00
CA ALA A 74 -8.86 -0.66 8.04
C ALA A 74 -9.57 -0.35 9.37
N HIS A 75 -10.70 0.35 9.31
CA HIS A 75 -11.50 0.65 10.49
C HIS A 75 -12.09 -0.60 11.12
N ALA A 76 -12.72 -1.47 10.33
CA ALA A 76 -13.27 -2.74 10.82
C ALA A 76 -12.19 -3.66 11.41
N LEU A 77 -10.98 -3.66 10.84
CA LEU A 77 -9.83 -4.38 11.42
C LEU A 77 -9.41 -3.80 12.76
N SER A 78 -9.37 -2.47 12.89
CA SER A 78 -9.06 -1.82 14.16
C SER A 78 -10.10 -2.16 15.24
N GLU A 79 -11.38 -2.17 14.89
CA GLU A 79 -12.46 -2.58 15.82
C GLU A 79 -12.34 -4.06 16.19
N ALA A 80 -12.04 -4.94 15.23
CA ALA A 80 -11.86 -6.37 15.49
C ALA A 80 -10.63 -6.65 16.37
N ILE A 81 -9.53 -5.90 16.19
CA ILE A 81 -8.35 -5.98 17.07
C ILE A 81 -8.73 -5.57 18.49
N GLU A 82 -9.38 -4.43 18.67
CA GLU A 82 -9.82 -3.93 19.98
C GLU A 82 -10.77 -4.93 20.66
N ALA A 83 -11.77 -5.44 19.93
CA ALA A 83 -12.70 -6.44 20.46
C ALA A 83 -11.98 -7.74 20.86
N THR A 84 -11.03 -8.22 20.05
CA THR A 84 -10.26 -9.43 20.35
C THR A 84 -9.35 -9.24 21.58
N GLU A 85 -8.74 -8.06 21.72
CA GLU A 85 -7.94 -7.72 22.91
C GLU A 85 -8.80 -7.67 24.18
N ASN A 86 -10.01 -7.11 24.09
CA ASN A 86 -10.96 -7.07 25.20
C ASN A 86 -11.43 -8.48 25.60
N GLU A 87 -11.74 -9.35 24.64
CA GLU A 87 -12.09 -10.75 24.94
C GLU A 87 -10.93 -11.50 25.61
N LEU A 88 -9.71 -11.31 25.10
CA LEU A 88 -8.53 -11.94 25.69
C LEU A 88 -8.28 -11.44 27.12
N HIS A 89 -8.50 -10.15 27.38
CA HIS A 89 -8.42 -9.58 28.72
C HIS A 89 -9.48 -10.18 29.65
N ASN A 90 -10.72 -10.29 29.19
CA ASN A 90 -11.82 -10.88 29.97
C ASN A 90 -11.59 -12.35 30.30
N LEU A 91 -11.01 -13.12 29.38
CA LEU A 91 -10.61 -14.51 29.61
C LEU A 91 -9.49 -14.64 30.66
N GLN A 92 -8.59 -13.66 30.73
CA GLN A 92 -7.51 -13.64 31.73
C GLN A 92 -8.00 -13.22 33.12
N ASN A 93 -9.01 -12.36 33.19
CA ASN A 93 -9.57 -11.81 34.44
C ASN A 93 -10.94 -12.40 34.79
N TYR A 94 -11.18 -13.67 34.44
CA TYR A 94 -12.49 -14.32 34.53
C TYR A 94 -13.16 -14.22 35.91
N ASP A 95 -12.38 -14.23 36.99
CA ASP A 95 -12.89 -14.19 38.38
C ASP A 95 -13.29 -12.77 38.86
N GLU A 96 -12.84 -11.73 38.17
CA GLU A 96 -13.04 -10.32 38.57
C GLU A 96 -14.07 -9.65 37.66
N ARG A 97 -15.35 -9.92 37.88
CA ARG A 97 -16.45 -9.33 37.09
C ARG A 97 -16.44 -7.80 37.03
N GLU A 98 -15.87 -7.13 38.03
CA GLU A 98 -15.72 -5.66 38.04
C GLU A 98 -14.68 -5.14 37.03
N ASN A 99 -13.77 -6.02 36.54
CA ASN A 99 -12.70 -5.69 35.60
C ASN A 99 -12.99 -6.16 34.16
N GLN A 100 -14.19 -6.69 33.89
CA GLN A 100 -14.58 -7.08 32.54
C GLN A 100 -14.84 -5.85 31.67
N VAL A 101 -14.23 -5.82 30.49
CA VAL A 101 -14.41 -4.76 29.50
C VAL A 101 -15.46 -5.22 28.49
N GLU A 102 -16.39 -4.33 28.14
CA GLU A 102 -17.39 -4.62 27.12
C GLU A 102 -16.71 -4.87 25.76
N SER A 103 -16.96 -6.04 25.18
CA SER A 103 -16.49 -6.41 23.86
C SER A 103 -17.53 -6.07 22.80
N LYS A 104 -17.07 -5.46 21.71
CA LYS A 104 -17.92 -5.08 20.57
C LYS A 104 -18.22 -6.30 19.71
N ALA A 105 -19.21 -7.10 20.08
CA ALA A 105 -19.59 -8.32 19.33
C ALA A 105 -19.87 -8.06 17.83
N TYR A 106 -20.37 -6.87 17.48
CA TYR A 106 -20.61 -6.47 16.09
C TYR A 106 -19.31 -6.39 15.26
N ALA A 107 -18.15 -6.18 15.88
CA ALA A 107 -16.88 -6.00 15.20
C ALA A 107 -16.48 -7.24 14.40
N PHE A 108 -16.73 -8.45 14.92
CA PHE A 108 -16.45 -9.72 14.24
C PHE A 108 -17.32 -9.95 13.00
N THR A 109 -18.58 -9.52 13.04
CA THR A 109 -19.47 -9.61 11.87
C THR A 109 -19.10 -8.53 10.84
N ASN A 110 -18.84 -7.31 11.31
CA ASN A 110 -18.45 -6.19 10.46
C ASN A 110 -17.18 -6.50 9.66
N ILE A 111 -16.13 -7.02 10.30
CA ILE A 111 -14.88 -7.35 9.61
C ILE A 111 -15.08 -8.45 8.55
N LYS A 112 -15.88 -9.48 8.87
CA LYS A 112 -16.20 -10.55 7.93
C LYS A 112 -16.89 -10.01 6.67
N ASP A 113 -17.90 -9.17 6.84
CA ASP A 113 -18.63 -8.57 5.72
C ASP A 113 -17.70 -7.71 4.85
N LYS A 114 -16.80 -6.92 5.46
CA LYS A 114 -15.83 -6.10 4.74
C LYS A 114 -14.79 -6.95 3.98
N ILE A 115 -14.33 -8.06 4.56
CA ILE A 115 -13.43 -9.01 3.90
C ILE A 115 -14.10 -9.64 2.69
N ASP A 116 -15.32 -10.16 2.86
CA ASP A 116 -16.06 -10.81 1.79
C ASP A 116 -16.40 -9.82 0.67
N TYR A 117 -16.75 -8.58 1.01
CA TYR A 117 -16.94 -7.51 0.02
C TYR A 117 -15.65 -7.19 -0.75
N ALA A 118 -14.52 -7.07 -0.04
CA ALA A 118 -13.22 -6.81 -0.66
C ALA A 118 -12.79 -7.94 -1.62
N LEU A 119 -12.99 -9.20 -1.23
CA LEU A 119 -12.62 -10.35 -2.05
C LEU A 119 -13.55 -10.56 -3.26
N ASN A 120 -14.86 -10.36 -3.11
CA ASN A 120 -15.81 -10.70 -4.16
C ASN A 120 -16.05 -9.54 -5.15
N VAL A 121 -16.01 -8.30 -4.68
CA VAL A 121 -16.36 -7.12 -5.49
C VAL A 121 -15.12 -6.33 -5.91
N TYR A 122 -14.19 -6.10 -4.98
CA TYR A 122 -13.05 -5.21 -5.21
C TYR A 122 -11.75 -5.93 -5.59
N SER A 123 -11.73 -7.27 -5.59
CA SER A 123 -10.55 -8.04 -5.97
C SER A 123 -9.94 -7.65 -7.32
N PRO A 124 -10.72 -7.41 -8.40
CA PRO A 124 -10.15 -6.99 -9.69
C PRO A 124 -9.48 -5.62 -9.67
N LEU A 125 -9.79 -4.78 -8.68
CA LEU A 125 -9.40 -3.38 -8.61
C LEU A 125 -8.28 -3.11 -7.61
N MET A 126 -7.88 -4.12 -6.84
CA MET A 126 -6.85 -4.04 -5.80
C MET A 126 -5.55 -4.74 -6.21
N ASP A 127 -4.47 -4.42 -5.49
CA ASP A 127 -3.17 -5.08 -5.68
C ASP A 127 -3.25 -6.57 -5.31
N LYS A 128 -2.62 -7.42 -6.12
CA LYS A 128 -2.63 -8.88 -5.92
C LYS A 128 -2.07 -9.30 -4.56
N GLY A 129 -1.06 -8.59 -4.05
CA GLY A 129 -0.48 -8.86 -2.73
C GLY A 129 -1.46 -8.57 -1.61
N LEU A 130 -2.23 -7.49 -1.71
CA LEU A 130 -3.28 -7.17 -0.75
C LEU A 130 -4.41 -8.22 -0.77
N ILE A 131 -4.91 -8.56 -1.96
CA ILE A 131 -5.96 -9.58 -2.11
C ILE A 131 -5.53 -10.94 -1.59
N THR A 132 -4.29 -11.34 -1.86
CA THR A 132 -3.73 -12.59 -1.31
C THR A 132 -3.76 -12.56 0.21
N SER A 133 -3.37 -11.44 0.82
CA SER A 133 -3.33 -11.29 2.28
C SER A 133 -4.73 -11.28 2.92
N ILE A 134 -5.71 -10.64 2.28
CA ILE A 134 -7.11 -10.69 2.70
C ILE A 134 -7.64 -12.13 2.60
N GLY A 135 -7.29 -12.85 1.52
CA GLY A 135 -7.68 -14.24 1.33
C GLY A 135 -7.04 -15.20 2.35
N GLU A 136 -5.77 -15.00 2.69
CA GLU A 136 -5.09 -15.73 3.76
C GLU A 136 -5.75 -15.52 5.12
N HIS A 137 -6.08 -14.26 5.44
CA HIS A 137 -6.79 -13.92 6.66
C HIS A 137 -8.17 -14.61 6.74
N ASN A 138 -8.97 -14.58 5.66
CA ASN A 138 -10.27 -15.27 5.59
C ASN A 138 -10.13 -16.80 5.72
N LYS A 139 -9.04 -17.38 5.22
CA LYS A 139 -8.76 -18.82 5.40
C LYS A 139 -8.42 -19.15 6.85
N ILE A 140 -7.63 -18.30 7.51
CA ILE A 140 -7.31 -18.45 8.94
C ILE A 140 -8.60 -18.35 9.76
N ASP A 141 -9.43 -17.35 9.52
CA ASP A 141 -10.73 -17.18 10.20
C ASP A 141 -11.62 -18.43 10.10
N LYS A 142 -11.82 -18.93 8.87
CA LYS A 142 -12.61 -20.15 8.60
C LYS A 142 -12.02 -21.38 9.29
N ARG A 143 -10.69 -21.52 9.26
CA ARG A 143 -10.00 -22.65 9.89
C ARG A 143 -10.14 -22.57 11.41
N THR A 144 -9.83 -21.43 12.03
CA THR A 144 -9.94 -21.24 13.48
C THR A 144 -11.36 -21.48 13.95
N THR A 145 -12.37 -20.95 13.24
CA THR A 145 -13.79 -21.21 13.54
C THR A 145 -14.12 -22.70 13.48
N PHE A 146 -13.59 -23.42 12.50
CA PHE A 146 -13.77 -24.87 12.41
C PHE A 146 -13.09 -25.61 13.57
N GLU A 147 -11.86 -25.25 13.89
CA GLU A 147 -11.07 -25.87 14.96
C GLU A 147 -11.71 -25.68 16.34
N VAL A 148 -12.26 -24.49 16.62
CA VAL A 148 -13.03 -24.22 17.86
C VAL A 148 -14.28 -25.08 17.95
N ASN A 149 -15.03 -25.22 16.85
CA ASN A 149 -16.33 -25.90 16.88
C ASN A 149 -16.22 -27.44 16.82
N TYR A 150 -15.13 -27.98 16.26
CA TYR A 150 -15.04 -29.40 15.90
C TYR A 150 -13.74 -30.09 16.30
N GLN A 151 -12.72 -29.36 16.79
CA GLN A 151 -11.41 -29.92 17.13
C GLN A 151 -10.91 -29.50 18.53
N ASP A 152 -11.83 -29.04 19.38
CA ASP A 152 -11.56 -28.63 20.77
C ASP A 152 -10.43 -27.60 20.90
N LEU A 153 -10.26 -26.71 19.92
CA LEU A 153 -9.34 -25.58 20.04
C LEU A 153 -9.84 -24.64 21.13
N ASP A 154 -8.98 -24.34 22.09
CA ASP A 154 -9.32 -23.45 23.20
C ASP A 154 -9.67 -22.04 22.68
N HIS A 155 -10.70 -21.43 23.27
CA HIS A 155 -11.17 -20.12 22.85
C HIS A 155 -10.08 -19.05 22.97
N LYS A 156 -9.21 -19.13 23.99
CA LYS A 156 -8.09 -18.21 24.16
C LYS A 156 -7.10 -18.35 23.02
N ASP A 157 -6.71 -19.57 22.69
CA ASP A 157 -5.78 -19.86 21.58
C ASP A 157 -6.37 -19.36 20.24
N ALA A 158 -7.67 -19.55 20.04
CA ALA A 158 -8.38 -19.03 18.89
C ALA A 158 -8.33 -17.49 18.81
N TYR A 159 -8.57 -16.79 19.92
CA TYR A 159 -8.46 -15.33 19.97
C TYR A 159 -7.02 -14.85 19.72
N GLU A 160 -6.00 -15.54 20.25
CA GLU A 160 -4.60 -15.19 19.99
C GLU A 160 -4.22 -15.35 18.49
N ILE A 161 -4.67 -16.44 17.86
CA ILE A 161 -4.49 -16.68 16.42
C ILE A 161 -5.16 -15.58 15.61
N MET A 162 -6.41 -15.25 15.93
CA MET A 162 -7.18 -14.22 15.22
C MET A 162 -6.60 -12.83 15.42
N LEU A 163 -6.19 -12.47 16.64
CA LEU A 163 -5.55 -11.20 16.96
C LEU A 163 -4.29 -10.99 16.11
N LYS A 164 -3.43 -12.01 16.05
CA LYS A 164 -2.23 -11.97 15.20
C LYS A 164 -2.61 -11.76 13.74
N SER A 165 -3.59 -12.50 13.24
CA SER A 165 -4.03 -12.42 11.85
C SER A 165 -4.63 -11.04 11.51
N HIS A 166 -5.45 -10.46 12.39
CA HIS A 166 -6.01 -9.11 12.22
C HIS A 166 -4.90 -8.05 12.18
N LYS A 167 -3.93 -8.11 13.10
CA LYS A 167 -2.79 -7.18 13.15
C LYS A 167 -1.92 -7.25 11.89
N GLU A 168 -1.63 -8.46 11.41
CA GLU A 168 -0.86 -8.66 10.17
C GLU A 168 -1.60 -8.08 8.95
N LEU A 169 -2.90 -8.33 8.82
CA LEU A 169 -3.69 -7.78 7.72
C LEU A 169 -3.80 -6.25 7.82
N TYR A 170 -4.04 -5.71 9.02
CA TYR A 170 -4.12 -4.27 9.28
C TYR A 170 -2.84 -3.55 8.85
N GLY A 171 -1.67 -4.08 9.25
CA GLY A 171 -0.38 -3.53 8.83
C GLY A 171 -0.23 -3.52 7.30
N LYS A 172 -0.60 -4.59 6.62
CA LYS A 172 -0.56 -4.66 5.14
C LYS A 172 -1.51 -3.67 4.47
N VAL A 173 -2.72 -3.49 5.02
CA VAL A 173 -3.69 -2.50 4.53
C VAL A 173 -3.13 -1.08 4.67
N LEU A 174 -2.57 -0.73 5.83
CA LEU A 174 -1.98 0.59 6.06
C LEU A 174 -0.78 0.88 5.14
N VAL A 175 0.11 -0.11 4.95
CA VAL A 175 1.23 0.01 4.01
C VAL A 175 0.72 0.23 2.58
N PHE A 176 -0.33 -0.48 2.19
CA PHE A 176 -0.95 -0.30 0.87
C PHE A 176 -1.54 1.10 0.72
N ILE A 177 -2.32 1.57 1.70
CA ILE A 177 -2.89 2.92 1.76
C ILE A 177 -1.79 3.98 1.66
N GLY A 178 -0.70 3.86 2.41
CA GLY A 178 0.44 4.79 2.33
C GLY A 178 1.09 4.81 0.94
N LYS A 179 1.29 3.64 0.32
CA LYS A 179 1.88 3.51 -1.02
C LYS A 179 1.05 4.18 -2.11
N ILE A 180 -0.28 4.04 -2.06
CA ILE A 180 -1.19 4.56 -3.09
C ILE A 180 -1.57 6.03 -2.84
N SER A 181 -1.71 6.46 -1.59
CA SER A 181 -2.00 7.86 -1.23
C SER A 181 -0.80 8.79 -1.40
N GLY A 182 0.41 8.23 -1.58
CA GLY A 182 1.64 9.00 -1.71
C GLY A 182 2.17 9.55 -0.38
N VAL A 183 1.55 9.16 0.75
CA VAL A 183 2.05 9.49 2.10
C VAL A 183 3.14 8.48 2.45
N LYS A 184 4.40 8.97 2.58
CA LYS A 184 5.48 8.15 3.13
C LYS A 184 5.21 7.92 4.61
N TYR A 185 4.93 6.67 4.99
CA TYR A 185 5.00 6.25 6.38
C TYR A 185 6.43 6.52 6.89
N LYS A 186 6.54 7.28 7.99
CA LYS A 186 7.80 7.53 8.70
C LYS A 186 8.02 6.45 9.74
#